data_AF-A0A2E6CG41-F1
#
_entry.id   AF-A0A2E6CG41-F1
#
_cell.length_a   1.000
_cell.length_b   1.000
_cell.length_c   1.000
_cell.angle_alpha   90.00
_cell.angle_beta   90.00
_cell.angle_gamma   90.00
#
_symmetry.space_group_name_H-M   'P 1'
#
loop_
_entity.id
_entity.type
_entity.pdbx_description
1 polymer ?
#
loop_
_entity_poly.entity_id
_entity_poly.type
_entity_poly.pdbx_seq_one_letter_code
_entity_poly.pdbx_strand_id
1 'polypeptide(L)'
;MQSITAGCGLRTVPPVRYLPILGKEKEVKTTQLLSRALQDRDIAVRAHAVKLLDVLSQSNDDKLKKQVARVLGMASKDSDPGIRLQAIETLGKMEALFGNKYLHAALRDPNPFVRERVMQVLNERQAQIPDS
;
A
#
# COMPACT_ATOMS: atom_id res chain seq x y z
N MET A 1 -21.17 18.82 54.21
CA MET A 1 -19.84 18.19 54.32
C MET A 1 -19.65 17.28 53.11
N GLN A 2 -18.64 17.60 52.30
CA GLN A 2 -17.96 16.80 51.26
C GLN A 2 -18.82 16.18 50.12
N SER A 3 -18.70 16.79 48.93
CA SER A 3 -18.96 16.13 47.64
C SER A 3 -17.65 16.03 46.86
N ILE A 4 -17.22 14.80 46.61
CA ILE A 4 -15.97 14.44 45.94
C ILE A 4 -16.17 14.51 44.41
N THR A 5 -15.35 15.36 43.81
CA THR A 5 -14.66 15.30 42.51
C THR A 5 -15.31 14.63 41.30
N ALA A 6 -15.37 15.44 40.24
CA ALA A 6 -15.67 15.09 38.85
C ALA A 6 -14.75 14.01 38.24
N GLY A 7 -15.30 13.23 37.31
CA GLY A 7 -14.55 12.36 36.40
C GLY A 7 -15.10 12.47 34.98
N CYS A 8 -14.53 13.38 34.19
CA CYS A 8 -14.74 13.46 32.75
C CYS A 8 -14.22 12.17 32.08
N GLY A 9 -15.11 11.35 31.55
CA GLY A 9 -14.78 10.28 30.61
C GLY A 9 -14.44 10.87 29.24
N LEU A 10 -13.29 11.55 29.13
CA LEU A 10 -12.68 11.83 27.84
C LEU A 10 -12.41 10.49 27.16
N ARG A 11 -13.18 10.17 26.12
CA ARG A 11 -12.76 9.24 25.06
C ARG A 11 -11.53 9.87 24.41
N THR A 12 -10.37 9.69 25.04
CA THR A 12 -9.09 10.02 24.47
C THR A 12 -8.87 9.05 23.32
N VAL A 13 -8.90 9.62 22.11
CA VAL A 13 -8.37 9.01 20.90
C VAL A 13 -6.99 8.45 21.25
N PRO A 14 -6.69 7.15 21.03
CA PRO A 14 -5.35 6.66 21.25
C PRO A 14 -4.40 7.47 20.36
N PRO A 15 -3.32 8.05 20.91
CA PRO A 15 -2.39 8.83 20.11
C PRO A 15 -1.78 7.91 19.05
N VAL A 16 -1.98 8.29 17.79
CA VAL A 16 -1.34 7.68 16.62
C VAL A 16 0.18 7.75 16.84
N ARG A 17 0.79 6.63 17.25
CA ARG A 17 2.24 6.50 17.42
C ARG A 17 2.86 5.73 16.26
N TYR A 18 2.64 6.14 15.02
CA TYR A 18 3.36 5.57 13.89
C TYR A 18 3.70 6.61 12.83
N LEU A 19 4.70 7.45 13.15
CA LEU A 19 5.56 8.18 12.22
C LEU A 19 6.92 8.39 12.94
N PRO A 20 8.05 8.36 12.22
CA PRO A 20 8.77 7.17 11.79
C PRO A 20 10.03 6.95 12.64
N ILE A 21 10.27 5.72 13.13
CA ILE A 21 11.62 5.31 13.55
C ILE A 21 12.43 5.01 12.28
N LEU A 22 12.63 6.04 11.45
CA LEU A 22 13.65 6.02 10.41
C LEU A 22 14.96 6.39 11.09
N GLY A 23 15.83 5.40 11.28
CA GLY A 23 17.25 5.64 11.51
C GLY A 23 17.84 5.28 12.87
N LYS A 24 17.23 4.40 13.67
CA LYS A 24 17.86 3.99 14.94
C LYS A 24 17.89 2.50 15.29
N GLU A 25 17.48 1.62 14.39
CA GLU A 25 17.77 0.19 14.53
C GLU A 25 18.45 -0.34 13.28
N LYS A 26 19.43 -1.22 13.48
CA LYS A 26 20.26 -1.87 12.45
C LYS A 26 19.43 -2.23 11.21
N GLU A 27 19.57 -1.44 10.14
CA GLU A 27 19.18 -1.72 8.75
C GLU A 27 17.85 -2.48 8.50
N VAL A 28 16.78 -2.21 9.26
CA VAL A 28 15.45 -2.68 8.83
C VAL A 28 14.99 -1.76 7.70
N LYS A 29 15.05 -2.26 6.45
CA LYS A 29 14.60 -1.49 5.28
C LYS A 29 13.10 -1.22 5.43
N THR A 30 12.66 0.02 5.20
CA THR A 30 11.24 0.43 5.28
C THR A 30 10.33 -0.54 4.51
N THR A 31 10.79 -1.05 3.37
CA THR A 31 10.06 -2.03 2.55
C THR A 31 9.87 -3.40 3.23
N GLN A 32 10.81 -3.83 4.08
CA GLN A 32 10.66 -5.06 4.88
C GLN A 32 9.62 -4.88 5.98
N LEU A 33 9.63 -3.73 6.67
CA LEU A 33 8.62 -3.41 7.69
C LEU A 33 7.22 -3.37 7.08
N LEU A 34 7.06 -2.70 5.93
CA LEU A 34 5.78 -2.62 5.23
C LEU A 34 5.33 -3.99 4.71
N SER A 35 6.25 -4.83 4.25
CA SER A 35 5.94 -6.23 3.91
C SER A 35 5.41 -7.02 5.10
N ARG A 36 5.89 -6.75 6.31
CA ARG A 36 5.38 -7.39 7.53
C ARG A 36 4.02 -6.83 7.94
N ALA A 37 3.82 -5.52 7.79
CA ALA A 37 2.54 -4.87 8.05
C ALA A 37 1.41 -5.39 7.12
N LEU A 38 1.73 -5.78 5.89
CA LEU A 38 0.79 -6.47 4.99
C LEU A 38 0.36 -7.87 5.45
N GLN A 39 0.97 -8.41 6.50
CA GLN A 39 0.58 -9.70 7.10
C GLN A 39 -0.19 -9.52 8.42
N ASP A 40 -0.51 -8.28 8.79
CA ASP A 40 -1.28 -8.00 9.99
C ASP A 40 -2.72 -8.52 9.86
N ARG A 41 -3.31 -8.92 10.99
CA ARG A 41 -4.70 -9.38 11.04
C ARG A 41 -5.67 -8.23 10.80
N ASP A 42 -5.31 -7.02 11.25
CA ASP A 42 -6.11 -5.83 11.05
C ASP A 42 -5.99 -5.32 9.61
N ILE A 43 -7.12 -5.29 8.91
CA ILE A 43 -7.24 -4.76 7.56
C ILE A 43 -6.80 -3.30 7.48
N ALA A 44 -7.04 -2.50 8.53
CA ALA A 44 -6.65 -1.10 8.55
C ALA A 44 -5.12 -0.97 8.53
N VAL A 45 -4.39 -1.81 9.27
CA VAL A 45 -2.92 -1.81 9.27
C VAL A 45 -2.39 -2.17 7.89
N ARG A 46 -2.96 -3.19 7.24
CA ARG A 46 -2.57 -3.58 5.88
C ARG A 46 -2.85 -2.48 4.86
N ALA A 47 -4.00 -1.82 4.93
CA ALA A 47 -4.34 -0.68 4.06
C ALA A 47 -3.40 0.51 4.26
N HIS A 48 -3.04 0.84 5.52
CA HIS A 48 -2.05 1.89 5.79
C HIS A 48 -0.67 1.54 5.22
N ALA A 49 -0.29 0.26 5.22
CA ALA A 49 0.95 -0.19 4.59
C ALA A 49 0.94 0.09 3.07
N VAL A 50 -0.16 -0.21 2.37
CA VAL A 50 -0.29 0.10 0.93
C VAL A 50 -0.24 1.61 0.68
N LYS A 51 -0.92 2.40 1.52
CA LYS A 51 -0.87 3.88 1.41
C LYS A 51 0.55 4.44 1.55
N LEU A 52 1.35 3.89 2.47
CA LEU A 52 2.76 4.27 2.62
C LEU A 52 3.60 3.82 1.41
N LEU A 53 3.30 2.65 0.83
CA LEU A 53 3.96 2.19 -0.40
C LEU A 53 3.65 3.12 -1.60
N ASP A 54 2.45 3.69 -1.69
CA ASP A 54 2.07 4.69 -2.71
C ASP A 54 2.92 5.96 -2.61
N VAL A 55 3.24 6.40 -1.40
CA VAL A 55 4.16 7.53 -1.21
C VAL A 55 5.58 7.16 -1.64
N LEU A 56 6.05 5.97 -1.25
CA LEU A 56 7.41 5.52 -1.58
C LEU A 56 7.59 5.21 -3.08
N SER A 57 6.52 4.88 -3.80
CA SER A 57 6.58 4.60 -5.24
C SER A 57 6.94 5.82 -6.09
N GLN A 58 6.77 7.04 -5.55
CA GLN A 58 7.11 8.30 -6.20
C GLN A 58 8.58 8.72 -6.01
N SER A 59 9.41 7.87 -5.39
CA SER A 59 10.83 8.16 -5.18
C SER A 59 11.63 8.21 -6.49
N ASN A 60 12.68 9.01 -6.56
CA ASN A 60 13.62 9.03 -7.70
C ASN A 60 14.64 7.86 -7.68
N ASP A 61 14.60 7.00 -6.66
CA ASP A 61 15.48 5.83 -6.57
C ASP A 61 14.82 4.59 -7.20
N ASP A 62 15.32 4.19 -8.37
CA ASP A 62 14.89 2.99 -9.10
C ASP A 62 15.02 1.69 -8.28
N LYS A 63 16.03 1.60 -7.42
CA LYS A 63 16.22 0.43 -6.55
C LYS A 63 15.12 0.38 -5.51
N LEU A 64 14.74 1.53 -4.95
CA LEU A 64 13.61 1.63 -4.03
C LEU A 64 12.29 1.34 -4.74
N LYS A 65 12.02 1.94 -5.91
CA LYS A 65 10.83 1.64 -6.73
C LYS A 65 10.70 0.16 -7.04
N LYS A 66 11.79 -0.50 -7.43
CA LYS A 66 11.81 -1.96 -7.66
C LYS A 66 11.43 -2.76 -6.42
N GLN A 67 11.88 -2.34 -5.23
CA GLN A 67 11.48 -2.97 -3.97
C GLN A 67 10.02 -2.70 -3.63
N VAL A 68 9.56 -1.46 -3.76
CA VAL A 68 8.17 -1.06 -3.52
C VAL A 68 7.22 -1.85 -4.42
N ALA A 69 7.52 -1.96 -5.73
CA ALA A 69 6.74 -2.76 -6.66
C ALA A 69 6.67 -4.24 -6.26
N ARG A 70 7.75 -4.82 -5.72
CA ARG A 70 7.73 -6.18 -5.15
C ARG A 70 6.78 -6.31 -3.97
N VAL A 71 6.75 -5.32 -3.08
CA VAL A 71 5.85 -5.34 -1.92
C VAL A 71 4.39 -5.14 -2.34
N LEU A 72 4.12 -4.22 -3.27
CA LEU A 72 2.80 -4.04 -3.86
C LEU A 72 2.31 -5.30 -4.60
N GLY A 73 3.20 -6.03 -5.26
CA GLY A 73 2.86 -7.33 -5.86
C GLY A 73 2.48 -8.43 -4.86
N MET A 74 2.81 -8.27 -3.58
CA MET A 74 2.27 -9.11 -2.50
C MET A 74 0.89 -8.61 -2.07
N ALA A 75 0.72 -7.30 -1.91
CA ALA A 75 -0.58 -6.68 -1.59
C ALA A 75 -1.64 -6.93 -2.68
N SER A 76 -1.25 -7.06 -3.94
CA SER A 76 -2.16 -7.42 -5.05
C SER A 76 -2.69 -8.86 -4.97
N LYS A 77 -2.30 -9.62 -3.93
CA LYS A 77 -2.80 -10.96 -3.61
C LYS A 77 -3.45 -11.03 -2.23
N ASP A 78 -3.73 -9.87 -1.61
CA ASP A 78 -4.39 -9.83 -0.30
C ASP A 78 -5.76 -10.52 -0.35
N SER A 79 -6.12 -11.13 0.77
CA SER A 79 -7.47 -11.67 1.01
C SER A 79 -8.58 -10.66 0.74
N ASP A 80 -8.36 -9.39 1.09
CA ASP A 80 -9.32 -8.32 0.92
C ASP A 80 -9.22 -7.69 -0.48
N PRO A 81 -10.32 -7.65 -1.26
CA PRO A 81 -10.31 -7.05 -2.60
C PRO A 81 -10.03 -5.55 -2.61
N GLY A 82 -10.37 -4.81 -1.55
CA GLY A 82 -10.07 -3.38 -1.44
C GLY A 82 -8.58 -3.10 -1.35
N ILE A 83 -7.84 -3.93 -0.60
CA ILE A 83 -6.37 -3.86 -0.54
C ILE A 83 -5.76 -4.22 -1.90
N ARG A 84 -6.29 -5.27 -2.57
CA ARG A 84 -5.83 -5.63 -3.92
C ARG A 84 -6.00 -4.47 -4.89
N LEU A 85 -7.18 -3.83 -4.91
CA LEU A 85 -7.45 -2.66 -5.74
C LEU A 85 -6.45 -1.53 -5.49
N GLN A 86 -6.22 -1.15 -4.23
CA GLN A 86 -5.24 -0.12 -3.88
C GLN A 86 -3.84 -0.45 -4.41
N ALA A 87 -3.42 -1.71 -4.28
CA ALA A 87 -2.13 -2.16 -4.80
C ALA A 87 -2.04 -2.06 -6.33
N ILE A 88 -3.11 -2.44 -7.05
CA ILE A 88 -3.21 -2.31 -8.51
C ILE A 88 -3.12 -0.85 -8.95
N GLU A 89 -3.80 0.05 -8.25
CA GLU A 89 -3.76 1.48 -8.56
C GLU A 89 -2.38 2.07 -8.36
N THR A 90 -1.72 1.77 -7.24
CA THR A 90 -0.36 2.22 -6.99
C THR A 90 0.61 1.65 -8.03
N LEU A 91 0.53 0.34 -8.32
CA LEU A 91 1.32 -0.28 -9.40
C LEU A 91 1.06 0.40 -10.74
N GLY A 92 -0.18 0.83 -11.00
CA GLY A 92 -0.59 1.58 -12.18
C GLY A 92 0.14 2.91 -12.35
N LYS A 93 0.38 3.65 -11.26
CA LYS A 93 1.08 4.95 -11.27
C LYS A 93 2.60 4.84 -11.47
N MET A 94 3.19 3.67 -11.21
CA MET A 94 4.64 3.44 -11.37
C MET A 94 5.03 3.32 -12.85
N GLU A 95 6.32 3.42 -13.18
CA GLU A 95 6.79 3.12 -14.53
C GLU A 95 6.52 1.65 -14.91
N ALA A 96 6.30 1.41 -16.21
CA ALA A 96 5.93 0.10 -16.74
C ALA A 96 6.91 -1.02 -16.40
N LEU A 97 8.21 -0.71 -16.40
CA LEU A 97 9.27 -1.65 -16.09
C LEU A 97 9.18 -2.20 -14.65
N PHE A 98 8.54 -1.48 -13.72
CA PHE A 98 8.33 -1.93 -12.34
C PHE A 98 6.98 -2.63 -12.14
N GLY A 99 5.90 -2.07 -12.69
CA GLY A 99 4.53 -2.46 -12.37
C GLY A 99 3.91 -3.56 -13.24
N ASN A 100 4.23 -3.60 -14.54
CA ASN A 100 3.42 -4.37 -15.51
C ASN A 100 3.37 -5.87 -15.22
N LYS A 101 4.47 -6.47 -14.77
CA LYS A 101 4.48 -7.91 -14.46
C LYS A 101 3.46 -8.30 -13.38
N TYR A 102 3.19 -7.41 -12.41
CA TYR A 102 2.19 -7.66 -11.37
C TYR A 102 0.78 -7.38 -11.87
N LEU A 103 0.59 -6.32 -12.65
CA LEU A 103 -0.68 -6.01 -13.30
C LEU A 103 -1.12 -7.16 -14.23
N HIS A 104 -0.23 -7.68 -15.08
CA HIS A 104 -0.55 -8.83 -15.93
C HIS A 104 -0.91 -10.09 -15.14
N ALA A 105 -0.28 -10.33 -14.00
CA ALA A 105 -0.67 -11.43 -13.13
C ALA A 105 -2.08 -11.22 -12.53
N ALA A 106 -2.44 -9.99 -12.19
CA ALA A 106 -3.72 -9.63 -11.60
C ALA A 106 -4.90 -9.64 -12.60
N LEU A 107 -4.65 -9.77 -13.91
CA LEU A 107 -5.71 -10.06 -14.89
C LEU A 107 -6.46 -11.38 -14.60
N ARG A 108 -5.87 -12.26 -13.78
CA ARG A 108 -6.46 -13.52 -13.35
C ARG A 108 -7.08 -13.43 -11.95
N ASP A 109 -7.30 -12.23 -11.41
CA ASP A 109 -7.93 -12.07 -10.09
C ASP A 109 -9.31 -12.74 -10.05
N PRO A 110 -9.67 -13.47 -8.98
CA PRO A 110 -10.99 -14.07 -8.86
C PRO A 110 -12.12 -13.03 -8.86
N ASN A 111 -11.87 -11.83 -8.34
CA ASN A 111 -12.87 -10.77 -8.29
C ASN A 111 -12.96 -10.04 -9.66
N PRO A 112 -14.12 -10.03 -10.32
CA PRO A 112 -14.30 -9.34 -11.61
C PRO A 112 -14.01 -7.84 -11.55
N PHE A 113 -14.33 -7.15 -10.44
CA PHE A 113 -14.05 -5.72 -10.29
C PHE A 113 -12.55 -5.44 -10.24
N VAL A 114 -11.75 -6.34 -9.65
CA VAL A 114 -10.29 -6.22 -9.66
C VAL A 114 -9.77 -6.42 -11.08
N ARG A 115 -10.26 -7.42 -11.82
CA ARG A 115 -9.86 -7.65 -13.21
C ARG A 115 -10.17 -6.45 -14.10
N GLU A 116 -11.36 -5.89 -13.97
CA GLU A 116 -11.77 -4.68 -14.70
C GLU A 116 -10.83 -3.52 -14.42
N ARG A 117 -10.52 -3.27 -13.14
CA ARG A 117 -9.58 -2.20 -12.77
C ARG A 117 -8.19 -2.42 -13.34
N VAL A 118 -7.70 -3.66 -13.33
CA VAL A 118 -6.40 -4.00 -13.94
C VAL A 118 -6.40 -3.70 -15.44
N MET A 119 -7.48 -4.04 -16.16
CA MET A 119 -7.61 -3.74 -17.59
C MET A 119 -7.62 -2.24 -17.86
N GLN A 120 -8.38 -1.46 -17.07
CA GLN A 120 -8.40 0.01 -17.18
C GLN A 120 -6.98 0.58 -17.00
N VAL A 121 -6.28 0.19 -15.93
CA VAL A 121 -4.91 0.66 -15.66
C VAL A 121 -3.95 0.31 -16.79
N LEU A 122 -4.04 -0.90 -17.37
CA LEU A 122 -3.18 -1.30 -18.49
C LEU A 122 -3.52 -0.52 -19.78
N ASN A 123 -4.79 -0.25 -20.05
CA ASN A 123 -5.22 0.54 -21.21
C ASN A 123 -4.76 2.01 -21.08
N GLU A 124 -4.92 2.62 -19.91
CA GLU A 124 -4.45 3.98 -19.61
C GLU A 124 -2.95 4.12 -19.90
N ARG A 125 -2.17 3.11 -19.52
CA ARG A 125 -0.72 3.04 -19.77
C ARG A 125 -0.36 2.89 -21.24
N GLN A 126 -1.12 2.11 -22.00
CA GLN A 126 -0.88 1.95 -23.44
C GLN A 126 -1.21 3.25 -24.19
N ALA A 127 -2.30 3.93 -23.81
CA ALA A 127 -2.66 5.23 -24.39
C ALA A 127 -1.61 6.33 -24.14
N GLN A 128 -0.74 6.16 -23.15
CA GLN A 128 0.39 7.05 -22.86
C GLN A 128 1.66 6.73 -23.65
N ILE A 129 1.67 5.66 -24.44
CA ILE A 129 2.69 5.42 -25.45
C ILE A 129 2.11 5.99 -26.75
N PRO A 130 2.53 7.18 -27.23
CA PRO A 130 2.08 7.67 -28.52
C PRO A 130 2.55 6.67 -29.58
N ASP A 131 1.64 6.27 -30.47
CA ASP A 131 2.00 5.56 -31.69
C ASP A 131 3.16 6.33 -32.36
N SER A 132 4.30 5.64 -32.51
CA SER A 132 5.54 6.19 -33.06
C SER A 132 5.44 6.43 -34.56
#